data_AF-A0A538RVH6-F1
#
_entry.id   AF-A0A538RVH6-F1
#
_cell.length_a   1.000
_cell.length_b   1.000
_cell.length_c   1.000
_cell.angle_alpha   90.00
_cell.angle_beta   90.00
_cell.angle_gamma   90.00
#
_symmetry.space_group_name_H-M   'P 1'
#
loop_
_entity.id
_entity.type
_entity.pdbx_description
1 polymer ?
#
loop_
_entity_poly.entity_id
_entity_poly.type
_entity_poly.pdbx_seq_one_letter_code
_entity_poly.pdbx_strand_id
1 'polypeptide(L)'
;MTESLIAGAGETDRPRTLEEESYGTVEQLAILVRLALGGVLARKEPVTAILDDPLAHADAAKHRRMLDVIRLAAEGNASWIPPAGGLQILIFTCHPERFDHLPGASQIDLVKLITREI
;
A
#
# COMPACT_ATOMS: atom_id res chain seq x y z
N MET A 1 -20.64 -12.03 11.53
CA MET A 1 -20.96 -11.82 10.10
C MET A 1 -19.73 -12.24 9.33
N THR A 2 -19.85 -13.19 8.41
CA THR A 2 -18.70 -13.74 7.66
C THR A 2 -18.35 -12.77 6.55
N GLU A 3 -17.23 -12.06 6.69
CA GLU A 3 -16.74 -11.11 5.69
C GLU A 3 -16.30 -11.90 4.45
N SER A 4 -16.99 -11.69 3.32
CA SER A 4 -16.65 -12.30 2.04
C SER A 4 -16.05 -11.26 1.12
N LEU A 5 -14.90 -11.57 0.55
CA LEU A 5 -14.25 -10.76 -0.47
C LEU A 5 -14.70 -11.30 -1.84
N ILE A 6 -15.52 -10.50 -2.53
CA ILE A 6 -15.99 -10.55 -3.93
C ILE A 6 -15.88 -11.89 -4.68
N ALA A 7 -17.03 -12.37 -5.16
CA ALA A 7 -17.12 -13.49 -6.07
C ALA A 7 -16.58 -13.15 -7.49
N GLY A 8 -15.57 -13.88 -7.97
CA GLY A 8 -15.16 -13.94 -9.37
C GLY A 8 -16.18 -14.65 -10.29
N ALA A 9 -16.16 -14.35 -11.58
CA ALA A 9 -17.14 -14.82 -12.56
C ALA A 9 -16.91 -16.27 -13.07
N GLY A 10 -16.49 -17.19 -12.21
CA GLY A 10 -16.20 -18.60 -12.55
C GLY A 10 -17.17 -19.59 -11.90
N GLU A 11 -17.39 -20.74 -12.53
CA GLU A 11 -18.31 -21.80 -12.06
C GLU A 11 -17.91 -22.43 -10.71
N THR A 12 -16.70 -22.17 -10.22
CA THR A 12 -16.18 -22.60 -8.91
C THR A 12 -16.12 -21.49 -7.87
N ASP A 13 -16.69 -20.33 -8.18
CA ASP A 13 -16.45 -19.13 -7.42
C ASP A 13 -17.42 -19.04 -6.22
N ARG A 14 -16.88 -19.40 -5.06
CA ARG A 14 -17.55 -19.24 -3.78
C ARG A 14 -16.93 -18.09 -3.00
N PRO A 15 -17.72 -17.39 -2.17
CA PRO A 15 -17.23 -16.54 -1.09
C PRO A 15 -16.01 -17.16 -0.38
N ARG A 16 -14.89 -16.42 -0.35
CA ARG A 16 -13.73 -16.75 0.48
C ARG A 16 -13.64 -15.81 1.67
N THR A 17 -13.24 -16.35 2.80
CA THR A 17 -12.92 -15.57 3.99
C THR A 17 -11.43 -15.18 3.97
N LEU A 18 -11.05 -14.22 4.80
CA LEU A 18 -9.65 -13.79 4.92
C LEU A 18 -8.73 -14.92 5.38
N GLU A 19 -9.24 -15.87 6.17
CA GLU A 19 -8.49 -17.03 6.66
C GLU A 19 -8.18 -18.05 5.56
N GLU A 20 -8.91 -18.01 4.45
CA GLU A 20 -8.70 -18.90 3.30
C GLU A 20 -7.70 -18.33 2.28
N GLU A 21 -7.22 -17.11 2.49
CA GLU A 21 -6.29 -16.42 1.61
C GLU A 21 -4.83 -16.65 1.98
N SER A 22 -3.96 -16.48 0.99
CA SER A 22 -2.51 -16.55 1.22
C SER A 22 -2.04 -15.37 2.08
N TYR A 23 -0.99 -15.57 2.88
CA TYR A 23 -0.42 -14.50 3.70
C TYR A 23 -0.08 -13.24 2.88
N GLY A 24 0.51 -13.41 1.69
CA GLY A 24 0.81 -12.29 0.79
C GLY A 24 -0.43 -11.60 0.22
N THR A 25 -1.56 -12.32 0.05
CA THR A 25 -2.83 -11.68 -0.32
C THR A 25 -3.36 -10.83 0.84
N VAL A 26 -3.38 -11.39 2.05
CA VAL A 26 -3.86 -10.68 3.25
C VAL A 26 -3.01 -9.43 3.52
N GLU A 27 -1.68 -9.51 3.38
CA GLU A 27 -0.78 -8.36 3.48
C GLU A 27 -1.16 -7.24 2.49
N GLN A 28 -1.37 -7.59 1.22
CA GLN A 28 -1.71 -6.62 0.18
C GLN A 28 -3.07 -5.99 0.42
N LEU A 29 -4.08 -6.79 0.79
CA LEU A 29 -5.40 -6.27 1.17
C LEU A 29 -5.30 -5.33 2.36
N ALA A 30 -4.51 -5.69 3.39
CA ALA A 30 -4.32 -4.89 4.59
C ALA A 30 -3.74 -3.50 4.27
N ILE A 31 -2.85 -3.40 3.28
CA ILE A 31 -2.28 -2.13 2.81
C ILE A 31 -3.27 -1.36 1.95
N LEU A 32 -3.94 -2.03 1.00
CA LEU A 32 -4.94 -1.41 0.15
C LEU A 32 -6.05 -0.73 0.97
N VAL A 33 -6.56 -1.42 1.99
CA VAL A 33 -7.58 -0.87 2.91
C VAL A 33 -7.04 0.34 3.67
N ARG A 34 -5.80 0.28 4.17
CA ARG A 34 -5.17 1.40 4.90
C ARG A 34 -4.97 2.62 4.00
N LEU A 35 -4.48 2.44 2.79
CA LEU A 35 -4.28 3.53 1.83
C LEU A 35 -5.62 4.15 1.39
N ALA A 36 -6.63 3.32 1.14
CA ALA A 36 -7.97 3.80 0.80
C ALA A 36 -8.59 4.61 1.95
N LEU A 37 -8.50 4.11 3.18
CA LEU A 37 -8.96 4.82 4.38
C LEU A 37 -8.21 6.14 4.57
N GLY A 38 -6.88 6.12 4.43
CA GLY A 38 -6.05 7.31 4.46
C GLY A 38 -6.52 8.34 3.43
N GLY A 39 -6.73 7.92 2.18
CA GLY A 39 -7.20 8.80 1.10
C GLY A 39 -8.56 9.44 1.39
N VAL A 40 -9.47 8.72 2.05
CA VAL A 40 -10.77 9.24 2.49
C VAL A 40 -10.61 10.35 3.54
N LEU A 41 -9.69 10.15 4.50
CA LEU A 41 -9.37 11.11 5.56
C LEU A 41 -8.62 12.34 5.00
N ALA A 42 -7.71 12.10 4.05
CA ALA A 42 -6.85 13.11 3.42
C ALA A 42 -7.62 14.21 2.66
N ARG A 43 -8.92 14.02 2.43
CA ARG A 43 -9.79 15.05 1.84
C ARG A 43 -10.05 16.23 2.77
N LYS A 44 -9.92 16.03 4.08
CA LYS A 44 -10.25 17.05 5.10
C LYS A 44 -9.01 17.69 5.69
N GLU A 45 -7.92 16.92 5.80
CA GLU A 45 -6.67 17.35 6.41
C GLU A 45 -5.50 16.55 5.82
N PRO A 46 -4.25 17.06 5.91
CA PRO A 46 -3.08 16.26 5.52
C PRO A 46 -2.97 14.98 6.34
N VAL A 47 -2.75 13.83 5.67
CA VAL A 47 -2.63 12.52 6.30
C VAL A 47 -1.30 11.88 5.92
N THR A 48 -0.61 11.33 6.92
CA THR A 48 0.64 10.58 6.74
C THR A 48 0.39 9.09 6.98
N ALA A 49 0.82 8.25 6.04
CA ALA A 49 0.89 6.81 6.19
C ALA A 49 2.34 6.39 6.48
N ILE A 50 2.54 5.66 7.57
CA ILE A 50 3.83 5.06 7.94
C ILE A 50 3.72 3.55 7.72
N LEU A 51 4.59 3.02 6.87
CA LEU A 51 4.59 1.62 6.47
C LEU A 51 5.93 0.98 6.83
N ASP A 52 5.89 -0.13 7.56
CA ASP A 52 7.07 -0.92 7.93
C ASP A 52 7.13 -2.18 7.08
N ASP A 53 8.12 -2.25 6.20
CA ASP A 53 8.35 -3.28 5.18
C ASP A 53 7.07 -3.83 4.49
N PRO A 54 6.24 -2.94 3.87
CA PRO A 54 4.87 -3.27 3.48
C PRO A 54 4.74 -4.34 2.38
N LEU A 55 5.81 -4.85 1.78
CA LEU A 55 5.71 -5.76 0.65
C LEU A 55 6.50 -7.05 0.85
N ALA A 56 6.87 -7.39 2.08
CA ALA A 56 7.71 -8.54 2.42
C ALA A 56 7.33 -9.85 1.70
N HIS A 57 6.03 -10.09 1.46
CA HIS A 57 5.54 -11.33 0.85
C HIS A 57 5.02 -11.18 -0.58
N ALA A 58 5.29 -10.05 -1.24
CA ALA A 58 4.91 -9.82 -2.63
C ALA A 58 5.94 -10.43 -3.61
N ASP A 59 5.47 -11.28 -4.53
CA ASP A 59 6.25 -11.65 -5.72
C ASP A 59 6.51 -10.44 -6.64
N ALA A 60 7.43 -10.57 -7.59
CA ALA A 60 7.86 -9.45 -8.43
C ALA A 60 6.72 -8.77 -9.23
N ALA A 61 5.69 -9.52 -9.62
CA ALA A 61 4.57 -8.97 -10.38
C ALA A 61 3.58 -8.23 -9.46
N LYS A 62 3.32 -8.77 -8.27
CA LYS A 62 2.52 -8.08 -7.24
C LYS A 62 3.25 -6.85 -6.72
N HIS A 63 4.55 -6.95 -6.48
CA HIS A 63 5.38 -5.87 -5.98
C HIS A 63 5.29 -4.63 -6.89
N ARG A 64 5.48 -4.82 -8.20
CA ARG A 64 5.39 -3.73 -9.18
C ARG A 64 4.03 -3.03 -9.17
N ARG A 65 2.94 -3.83 -9.13
CA ARG A 65 1.58 -3.30 -9.04
C ARG A 65 1.36 -2.53 -7.74
N MET A 66 1.93 -2.99 -6.62
CA MET A 66 1.83 -2.29 -5.35
C MET A 66 2.63 -0.99 -5.32
N LEU A 67 3.75 -0.88 -6.04
CA LEU A 67 4.44 0.40 -6.21
C LEU A 67 3.55 1.42 -6.94
N ASP A 68 2.83 1.00 -7.98
CA ASP A 68 1.85 1.86 -8.65
C ASP A 68 0.72 2.29 -7.71
N VAL A 69 0.23 1.38 -6.87
CA VAL A 69 -0.79 1.68 -5.84
C VAL A 69 -0.27 2.71 -4.84
N ILE A 70 0.95 2.56 -4.34
CA ILE A 70 1.58 3.50 -3.41
C ILE A 70 1.70 4.89 -4.05
N ARG A 71 2.16 4.95 -5.31
CA ARG A 71 2.24 6.20 -6.08
C ARG A 71 0.86 6.85 -6.21
N LEU A 72 -0.16 6.11 -6.61
CA LEU A 72 -1.53 6.62 -6.74
C LEU A 72 -2.09 7.10 -5.40
N ALA A 73 -1.78 6.43 -4.29
CA ALA A 73 -2.19 6.85 -2.96
C ALA A 73 -1.48 8.15 -2.53
N ALA A 74 -0.21 8.35 -2.90
CA ALA A 74 0.50 9.59 -2.65
C ALA A 74 -0.09 10.77 -3.45
N GLU A 75 -0.46 10.53 -4.72
CA GLU A 75 -1.07 11.53 -5.61
C GLU A 75 -2.52 11.86 -5.24
N GLY A 76 -3.27 10.87 -4.75
CA GLY A 76 -4.72 10.97 -4.59
C GLY A 76 -5.47 10.81 -5.93
N ASN A 77 -6.79 10.71 -5.87
CA ASN A 77 -7.64 10.59 -7.05
C ASN A 77 -9.05 11.13 -6.80
N ALA A 78 -9.38 12.25 -7.44
CA ALA A 78 -10.69 12.89 -7.32
C ALA A 78 -11.82 12.16 -8.05
N SER A 79 -11.49 11.25 -8.98
CA SER A 79 -12.45 10.47 -9.76
C SER A 79 -12.85 9.15 -9.09
N TRP A 80 -12.17 8.74 -8.01
CA TRP A 80 -12.55 7.56 -7.23
C TRP A 80 -13.84 7.79 -6.44
N ILE A 81 -14.48 6.69 -6.04
CA ILE A 81 -15.70 6.71 -5.24
C ILE A 81 -15.47 5.90 -3.96
N PRO A 82 -15.45 6.54 -2.79
CA PRO A 82 -15.38 8.00 -2.58
C PRO A 82 -14.08 8.61 -3.13
N PRO A 83 -14.01 9.93 -3.43
CA PRO A 83 -12.76 10.56 -3.87
C PRO A 83 -11.69 10.41 -2.79
N ALA A 84 -10.43 10.35 -3.21
CA ALA A 84 -9.28 10.19 -2.32
C ALA A 84 -8.35 11.41 -2.43
N GLY A 85 -7.97 11.99 -1.28
CA GLY A 85 -6.87 12.95 -1.19
C GLY A 85 -5.51 12.27 -1.26
N GLY A 86 -4.46 13.03 -1.55
CA GLY A 86 -3.08 12.54 -1.57
C GLY A 86 -2.50 12.33 -0.18
N LEU A 87 -1.67 11.31 -0.03
CA LEU A 87 -1.01 10.95 1.23
C LEU A 87 0.47 11.33 1.23
N GLN A 88 0.98 11.75 2.40
CA GLN A 88 2.41 11.65 2.66
C GLN A 88 2.73 10.21 3.07
N ILE A 89 3.60 9.52 2.34
CA ILE A 89 3.91 8.12 2.62
C ILE A 89 5.37 8.00 3.07
N LEU A 90 5.58 7.41 4.24
CA LEU A 90 6.89 7.06 4.78
C LEU A 90 7.01 5.54 4.80
N ILE A 91 8.02 5.01 4.10
CA ILE A 91 8.33 3.58 4.06
C ILE A 91 9.63 3.34 4.81
N PHE A 92 9.56 2.53 5.86
CA PHE A 92 10.72 1.99 6.56
C PHE A 92 11.02 0.61 6.00
N THR A 93 12.25 0.38 5.54
CA THR A 93 12.65 -0.92 5.01
C THR A 93 14.16 -1.11 5.14
N CYS A 94 14.56 -2.37 5.27
CA CYS A 94 15.96 -2.78 5.15
C CYS A 94 16.37 -3.10 3.71
N HIS A 95 15.42 -3.04 2.76
CA HIS A 95 15.59 -3.45 1.36
C HIS A 95 15.19 -2.29 0.42
N PRO A 96 15.92 -1.16 0.44
CA PRO A 96 15.56 0.03 -0.33
C PRO A 96 15.48 -0.22 -1.84
N GLU A 97 16.29 -1.15 -2.36
CA GLU A 97 16.35 -1.52 -3.78
C GLU A 97 15.00 -2.00 -4.33
N ARG A 98 14.14 -2.53 -3.45
CA ARG A 98 12.79 -2.96 -3.82
C ARG A 98 11.91 -1.77 -4.24
N PHE A 99 12.21 -0.58 -3.74
CA PHE A 99 11.45 0.65 -3.98
C PHE A 99 12.12 1.61 -4.98
N ASP A 100 13.24 1.23 -5.60
CA ASP A 100 13.98 2.06 -6.57
C ASP A 100 13.12 2.54 -7.74
N HIS A 101 12.09 1.78 -8.10
CA HIS A 101 11.18 2.12 -9.19
C HIS A 101 9.98 2.96 -8.76
N LEU A 102 9.90 3.40 -7.50
CA LEU A 102 8.83 4.27 -7.02
C LEU A 102 9.09 5.72 -7.48
N PRO A 103 8.30 6.25 -8.44
CA PRO A 103 8.59 7.55 -9.03
C PRO A 103 8.44 8.68 -8.01
N GLY A 104 9.41 9.60 -7.96
CA GLY A 104 9.36 10.75 -7.06
C GLY A 104 9.65 10.44 -5.58
N ALA A 105 9.95 9.17 -5.24
CA ALA A 105 10.36 8.81 -3.89
C ALA A 105 11.75 9.35 -3.56
N SER A 106 11.90 9.95 -2.38
CA SER A 106 13.20 10.30 -1.82
C SER A 106 13.67 9.17 -0.92
N GLN A 107 14.86 8.63 -1.19
CA GLN A 107 15.49 7.65 -0.31
C GLN A 107 16.40 8.35 0.69
N ILE A 108 16.22 8.02 1.97
CA ILE A 108 17.00 8.58 3.06
C ILE A 108 17.64 7.42 3.81
N ASP A 109 18.97 7.42 3.87
CA ASP A 109 19.72 6.52 4.74
C ASP A 109 19.56 7.00 6.19
N LEU A 110 18.77 6.26 6.97
CA LEU A 110 18.48 6.60 8.36
C LEU A 110 19.71 6.58 9.25
N VAL A 111 20.69 5.72 8.96
CA VAL A 111 21.93 5.64 9.75
C VAL A 111 22.69 6.95 9.59
N LYS A 112 22.91 7.40 8.35
CA LYS A 112 23.58 8.68 8.05
C LYS A 112 22.82 9.88 8.62
N LEU A 113 21.49 9.84 8.56
CA LEU A 113 20.65 10.93 9.09
C LEU A 113 20.80 11.07 10.60
N ILE A 114 20.77 9.97 11.35
CA ILE A 114 20.85 9.99 12.82
C ILE A 114 22.26 10.35 13.29
N THR A 115 23.31 9.97 12.54
CA THR A 115 24.70 10.33 12.84
C THR A 115 25.07 11.76 12.44
N ARG A 116 24.19 12.51 11.76
CA ARG A 116 24.45 13.84 11.17
C ARG A 116 25.63 13.87 10.20
N GLU A 117 25.91 12.76 9.55
CA GLU A 117 26.90 12.67 8.45
C GLU A 117 26.20 12.96 7.12
N ILE A 118 25.69 14.20 6.96
CA ILE A 118 25.02 14.68 5.74
C ILE A 118 26.05 15.25 4.78
#